data_AF-A0A835WAD7-F1
#
_entry.id   AF-A0A835WAD7-F1
#
_cell.length_a   1.000
_cell.length_b   1.000
_cell.length_c   1.000
_cell.angle_alpha   90.00
_cell.angle_beta   90.00
_cell.angle_gamma   90.00
#
_symmetry.space_group_name_H-M   'P 1'
#
loop_
_entity.id
_entity.type
_entity.pdbx_description
1 polymer ?
#
loop_
_entity_poly.entity_id
_entity_poly.type
_entity_poly.pdbx_seq_one_letter_code
_entity_poly.pdbx_strand_id
1 'polypeptide(L)' 'MVLRGKVYNISPYLRFHPGGVPILMKAAGKDGTALFTKYHPWVNADALLEKCLVGLLAPAVEAETQAKAAAL' A
#
# COMPACT_ATOMS: atom_id res chain seq x y z
N MET A 1 -0.49 0.52 -2.57
CA MET A 1 0.22 0.47 -1.27
C MET A 1 -0.80 0.66 -0.17
N VAL A 2 -0.69 -0.05 0.94
CA VAL A 2 -1.55 0.16 2.12
C VAL A 2 -0.81 1.00 3.15
N LEU A 3 -1.47 2.00 3.72
CA LEU A 3 -1.05 2.70 4.93
C LEU A 3 -2.21 2.76 5.92
N ARG A 4 -2.04 2.17 7.12
CA ARG A 4 -3.04 2.17 8.20
C ARG A 4 -4.43 1.72 7.71
N GLY A 5 -4.48 0.63 6.94
CA GLY A 5 -5.72 0.07 6.39
C GLY A 5 -6.34 0.85 5.22
N LYS A 6 -5.71 1.92 4.72
CA LYS A 6 -6.15 2.65 3.51
C LYS A 6 -5.30 2.25 2.31
N VAL A 7 -5.96 1.98 1.18
CA VAL A 7 -5.32 1.57 -0.09
C VAL A 7 -5.12 2.80 -0.96
N TYR A 8 -3.87 3.07 -1.34
CA TYR A 8 -3.50 4.18 -2.21
C TYR A 8 -2.92 3.70 -3.54
N ASN A 9 -3.38 4.31 -4.64
CA ASN A 9 -2.73 4.28 -5.93
C ASN A 9 -1.57 5.28 -5.94
N ILE A 10 -0.37 4.80 -5.65
CA ILE A 10 0.82 5.65 -5.55
C ILE A 10 1.47 5.95 -6.90
N SER A 11 1.01 5.36 -8.00
CA SER A 11 1.61 5.54 -9.34
C SER A 11 1.72 7.02 -9.75
N PRO A 12 0.69 7.88 -9.55
CA PRO A 12 0.79 9.31 -9.87
C PRO A 12 1.80 10.06 -8.98
N TYR A 13 2.06 9.56 -7.76
CA TYR A 13 2.92 10.19 -6.77
C TYR A 13 4.41 9.81 -6.93
N LEU A 14 4.74 8.76 -7.68
CA LEU A 14 6.10 8.19 -7.77
C LEU A 14 7.19 9.23 -7.99
N ARG A 15 6.99 10.13 -8.96
CA ARG A 15 7.99 11.15 -9.35
C ARG A 15 8.09 12.33 -8.37
N PHE A 16 7.14 12.44 -7.45
CA PHE A 16 7.07 13.53 -6.47
C PHE A 16 7.58 13.11 -5.09
N HIS A 17 7.84 11.82 -4.88
CA HIS A 17 8.33 11.33 -3.60
C HIS A 17 9.76 11.83 -3.31
N PRO A 18 9.98 12.61 -2.22
CA PRO A 18 11.30 13.19 -1.93
C PRO A 18 12.42 12.15 -1.71
N GLY A 19 12.08 10.96 -1.19
CA GLY A 19 13.03 9.85 -1.06
C GLY A 19 13.35 9.12 -2.37
N GLY A 20 12.71 9.52 -3.47
CA GLY A 20 12.88 8.91 -4.80
C GLY A 20 11.98 7.71 -5.05
N VAL A 21 11.88 7.34 -6.34
CA VAL A 21 11.08 6.18 -6.81
C VAL A 21 11.57 4.85 -6.20
N PRO A 22 12.89 4.53 -6.18
CA PRO A 22 13.33 3.19 -5.78
C PRO A 22 12.97 2.82 -4.34
N ILE A 23 12.99 3.78 -3.41
CA ILE A 23 12.62 3.51 -2.01
C ILE A 23 11.10 3.34 -1.86
N LEU A 24 10.30 4.13 -2.58
CA LEU A 24 8.84 4.05 -2.55
C LEU A 24 8.37 2.71 -3.12
N MET A 25 9.02 2.22 -4.18
CA MET A 25 8.71 0.94 -4.79
C MET A 25 8.92 -0.26 -3.86
N LYS A 26 9.70 -0.14 -2.77
CA LYS A 26 9.80 -1.21 -1.77
C LYS A 26 8.48 -1.52 -1.06
N ALA A 27 7.57 -0.54 -1.00
CA ALA A 27 6.23 -0.66 -0.43
C ALA A 27 5.13 -0.83 -1.49
N ALA A 28 5.47 -0.88 -2.78
CA ALA A 28 4.50 -1.10 -3.85
C ALA A 28 3.81 -2.47 -3.67
N GLY A 29 2.48 -2.47 -3.80
CA GLY A 29 1.66 -3.69 -3.65
C GLY A 29 1.60 -4.28 -2.23
N LYS A 30 2.20 -3.65 -1.21
CA LYS A 30 2.29 -4.18 0.16
C LYS A 30 1.63 -3.23 1.17
N ASP A 31 1.49 -3.72 2.40
CA ASP A 31 1.33 -2.85 3.56
C ASP A 31 2.68 -2.18 3.90
N GLY A 32 2.74 -0.88 3.63
CA GLY A 32 3.92 -0.04 3.85
C GLY A 32 3.89 0.68 5.19
N THR A 33 2.92 0.42 6.07
CA THR A 33 2.68 1.22 7.28
C THR A 33 3.92 1.31 8.17
N ALA A 34 4.54 0.18 8.50
CA ALA A 34 5.73 0.17 9.36
C ALA A 34 6.91 0.92 8.73
N LEU A 35 7.13 0.75 7.42
CA LEU A 35 8.19 1.44 6.69
C LEU A 35 7.93 2.95 6.62
N PHE A 36 6.69 3.33 6.32
CA PHE A 36 6.28 4.73 6.28
C PHE A 36 6.47 5.39 7.65
N THR A 37 5.95 4.79 8.73
CA THR A 37 6.05 5.34 10.09
C THR A 37 7.50 5.49 10.53
N LYS A 38 8.41 4.57 10.14
CA LYS A 38 9.83 4.67 10.46
C LYS A 38 10.50 5.92 9.87
N TYR A 39 10.18 6.27 8.63
CA TYR A 39 10.85 7.37 7.91
C TYR A 39 10.07 8.68 7.91
N HIS A 40 8.76 8.62 8.14
CA HIS A 40 7.85 9.76 8.05
C HIS A 40 6.91 9.84 9.28
N PRO A 41 7.42 9.80 10.53
CA PRO A 41 6.60 9.75 11.73
C PRO A 41 5.65 10.94 11.90
N TRP A 42 5.98 12.08 11.27
CA TRP A 42 5.23 13.34 11.39
C TRP A 42 4.48 13.74 10.11
N VAL A 43 4.59 12.95 9.03
CA VAL A 43 3.94 13.28 7.76
C VAL A 43 2.50 12.79 7.77
N ASN A 44 1.58 13.69 7.50
CA ASN A 44 0.18 13.34 7.28
C ASN A 44 0.01 12.70 5.88
N ALA A 45 0.17 11.39 5.80
CA ALA A 45 0.00 10.64 4.56
C ALA A 45 -1.40 10.77 3.97
N ASP A 46 -2.42 10.92 4.82
CA ASP A 46 -3.82 10.95 4.40
C ASP A 46 -4.13 12.24 3.63
N ALA A 47 -3.57 13.37 4.09
CA ALA A 47 -3.66 14.64 3.36
C ALA A 47 -2.78 14.63 2.10
N LEU A 48 -1.54 14.13 2.21
CA LEU A 48 -0.59 14.10 1.09
C LEU A 48 -1.09 13.24 -0.09
N LEU A 49 -1.73 12.11 0.21
CA LEU A 49 -2.19 11.13 -0.78
C LEU A 49 -3.71 11.13 -0.95
N GLU A 50 -4.41 12.19 -0.55
CA GLU A 50 -5.88 12.27 -0.57
C GLU A 50 -6.45 11.90 -1.95
N LYS A 51 -5.90 12.49 -3.03
CA LYS A 51 -6.33 12.22 -4.42
C LYS A 51 -5.88 10.86 -4.95
N CYS A 52 -5.04 10.15 -4.21
CA CYS A 52 -4.57 8.80 -4.54
C CYS A 52 -5.33 7.70 -3.79
N LEU A 53 -6.27 8.05 -2.91
CA LEU A 53 -7.04 7.08 -2.14
C LEU A 53 -7.97 6.29 -3.07
N VAL A 54 -7.83 4.96 -3.04
CA VAL A 54 -8.68 4.04 -3.79
C VAL A 54 -9.82 3.51 -2.90
N GLY A 55 -9.52 3.25 -1.62
CA GLY A 55 -10.50 2.74 -0.67
C GLY A 55 -9.86 2.19 0.60
N LEU A 56 -10.63 1.40 1.34
CA LEU A 56 -10.15 0.69 2.53
C LEU A 56 -9.67 -0.71 2.16
N LEU A 57 -8.66 -1.20 2.87
CA LEU A 57 -8.23 -2.58 2.76
C LEU A 57 -9.35 -3.47 3.30
N ALA A 58 -9.78 -4.44 2.49
CA ALA A 58 -10.74 -5.44 2.95
C ALA A 58 -10.17 -6.19 4.17
N PRO A 59 -11.01 -6.61 5.13
CA PRO A 59 -10.58 -7.54 6.15
C PRO A 59 -9.96 -8.77 5.49
N ALA A 60 -8.99 -9.38 6.15
CA ALA A 60 -8.39 -10.61 5.64
C ALA A 60 -9.52 -11.62 5.43
N VAL A 61 -9.83 -11.89 4.17
CA VAL A 61 -10.55 -13.11 3.81
C VAL A 61 -9.49 -14.19 4.00
N GLU A 62 -9.70 -15.11 4.95
CA GLU A 62 -8.85 -16.30 4.99
C GLU A 62 -8.86 -16.87 3.58
N ALA A 63 -7.68 -16.89 2.95
CA ALA A 63 -7.56 -17.32 1.57
C ALA A 63 -8.23 -18.68 1.45
N GLU A 64 -9.30 -18.76 0.66
CA GLU A 64 -10.00 -20.01 0.41
C GLU A 64 -8.99 -21.09 0.05
N THR A 65 -8.84 -22.04 0.97
CA THR A 65 -8.22 -23.33 0.72
C THR A 65 -8.87 -23.91 -0.54
N GLN A 66 -8.03 -24.43 -1.44
CA GLN A 66 -8.34 -25.08 -2.72
C GLN A 66 -8.21 -24.21 -3.97
N ALA A 67 -6.94 -24.03 -4.38
CA ALA A 67 -6.65 -24.37 -5.77
C ALA A 67 -7.15 -25.80 -6.03
N LYS A 68 -8.29 -25.91 -6.72
CA LYS A 68 -8.72 -27.00 -7.62
C LYS A 68 -7.92 -28.30 -7.39
N ALA A 69 -8.46 -29.38 -6.82
CA ALA A 69 -9.45 -30.24 -7.49
C ALA A 69 -9.30 -30.39 -9.02
N ALA A 70 -8.11 -30.15 -9.59
CA ALA A 70 -7.73 -30.42 -10.96
C ALA A 70 -6.23 -30.78 -10.94
N ALA A 71 -5.82 -32.04 -10.98
CA ALA A 71 -6.34 -33.12 -11.80
C ALA A 71 -6.55 -34.40 -10.98
N LEU A 72 -7.69 -35.04 -11.29
CA LEU A 72 -7.97 -36.45 -11.05
C LEU A 72 -6.84 -37.34 -11.61
#